data_AF-A0A2V8NXG9-F1
#
_entry.id   AF-A0A2V8NXG9-F1
#
_cell.length_a   1.000
_cell.length_b   1.000
_cell.length_c   1.000
_cell.angle_alpha   90.00
_cell.angle_beta   90.00
_cell.angle_gamma   90.00
#
_symmetry.space_group_name_H-M   'P 1'
#
loop_
_entity.id
_entity.type
_entity.pdbx_description
1 polymer ?
#
loop_
_entity_poly.entity_id
_entity_poly.type
_entity_poly.pdbx_seq_one_letter_code
_entity_poly.pdbx_strand_id
1 'polypeptide(L)'
;MRLFKRLIKKLLGKGNESKVDLYQGLDIGAGTHWSIANLDGVFPQLISIGKNCRITPRVMILTHDASFFNHTGRYRVAPVKIGDRFT
;
A
#
# COMPACT_ATOMS: atom_id res chain seq x y z
N MET A 1 -18.47 25.95 -19.92
CA MET A 1 -18.30 25.81 -18.45
C MET A 1 -17.98 24.39 -17.92
N ARG A 2 -17.78 23.35 -18.76
CA ARG A 2 -17.41 21.99 -18.29
C ARG A 2 -15.91 21.67 -18.40
N LEU A 3 -15.21 22.26 -19.39
CA LEU A 3 -13.78 22.03 -19.59
C LEU A 3 -12.91 22.66 -18.49
N PHE A 4 -13.23 23.90 -18.10
CA PHE A 4 -12.50 24.64 -17.08
C PHE A 4 -12.56 23.95 -15.69
N LYS A 5 -13.71 23.35 -15.34
CA LYS A 5 -13.87 22.57 -14.10
C LYS A 5 -12.98 21.32 -14.05
N ARG A 6 -12.75 20.64 -15.18
CA ARG A 6 -11.86 19.46 -15.25
C ARG A 6 -10.39 19.86 -15.05
N LEU A 7 -9.99 20.98 -15.62
CA LEU A 7 -8.63 21.50 -15.50
C LEU A 7 -8.33 21.94 -14.06
N ILE A 8 -9.28 22.68 -13.46
CA ILE A 8 -9.23 23.09 -12.05
C ILE A 8 -9.18 21.87 -11.12
N LYS A 9 -9.97 20.81 -11.38
CA LYS A 9 -9.94 19.57 -10.57
C LYS A 9 -8.63 18.77 -10.70
N LYS A 10 -7.89 18.97 -11.79
CA LYS A 10 -6.56 18.36 -12.02
C LYS A 10 -5.43 19.19 -11.37
N LEU A 11 -5.62 20.51 -11.27
CA LEU A 11 -4.70 21.48 -10.66
C LEU A 11 -4.87 21.62 -9.13
N LEU A 12 -6.09 21.51 -8.60
CA LEU A 12 -6.40 21.71 -7.18
C LEU A 12 -6.02 20.53 -6.27
N GLY A 13 -5.41 19.48 -6.80
CA GLY A 13 -4.88 18.41 -5.97
C GLY A 13 -5.98 17.57 -5.29
N LYS A 14 -6.03 16.28 -5.64
CA LYS A 14 -6.38 15.25 -4.65
C LYS A 14 -5.23 15.17 -3.63
N GLY A 15 -5.01 16.24 -2.89
CA GLY A 15 -3.97 16.36 -1.89
C GLY A 15 -4.49 15.84 -0.56
N ASN A 16 -3.82 14.81 -0.03
CA ASN A 16 -3.83 14.37 1.37
C ASN A 16 -5.01 13.62 1.98
N GLU A 17 -6.27 13.77 1.55
CA GLU A 17 -7.35 13.03 2.24
C GLU A 17 -7.30 11.50 2.01
N SER A 18 -6.76 11.04 0.87
CA SER A 18 -6.77 9.61 0.50
C SER A 18 -5.72 8.74 1.19
N LYS A 19 -4.69 9.33 1.80
CA LYS A 19 -3.58 8.55 2.39
C LYS A 19 -3.93 7.96 3.75
N VAL A 20 -4.77 8.64 4.53
CA VAL A 20 -5.18 8.16 5.86
C VAL A 20 -6.07 6.92 5.74
N ASP A 21 -6.92 6.87 4.71
CA ASP A 21 -7.82 5.75 4.41
C ASP A 21 -7.05 4.51 3.87
N LEU A 22 -5.98 4.71 3.10
CA LEU A 22 -5.21 3.61 2.48
C LEU A 22 -4.66 2.59 3.48
N TYR A 23 -4.27 3.04 4.68
CA TYR A 23 -3.71 2.16 5.71
C TYR A 23 -4.77 1.60 6.65
N GLN A 24 -6.06 1.92 6.44
CA GLN A 24 -7.14 1.36 7.23
C GLN A 24 -7.26 -0.14 6.95
N GLY A 25 -6.86 -0.97 7.92
CA GLY A 25 -6.78 -2.43 7.78
C GLY A 25 -5.36 -2.98 7.77
N LEU A 26 -4.34 -2.13 7.72
CA LEU A 26 -2.95 -2.53 7.97
C LEU A 26 -2.82 -3.02 9.42
N ASP A 27 -2.40 -4.27 9.61
CA ASP A 27 -2.22 -4.88 10.93
C ASP A 27 -0.74 -5.20 11.15
N ILE A 28 -0.11 -4.55 12.12
CA ILE A 28 1.31 -4.76 12.44
C ILE A 28 1.45 -4.97 13.95
N GLY A 29 1.96 -6.16 14.29
CA GLY A 29 2.18 -6.59 15.67
C GLY A 29 3.23 -5.76 16.39
N ALA A 30 3.06 -5.66 17.71
CA ALA A 30 3.99 -4.96 18.58
C ALA A 30 5.44 -5.47 18.47
N GLY A 31 6.40 -4.56 18.63
CA GLY A 31 7.83 -4.87 18.57
C GLY A 31 8.37 -5.08 17.14
N THR A 32 7.53 -4.93 16.12
CA THR A 32 7.95 -5.04 14.72
C THR A 32 8.61 -3.75 14.23
N HIS A 33 9.81 -3.88 13.65
CA HIS A 33 10.51 -2.79 13.00
C HIS A 33 10.19 -2.78 11.50
N TRP A 34 9.66 -1.68 11.01
CA TRP A 34 9.24 -1.50 9.62
C TRP A 34 9.21 -0.01 9.27
N SER A 35 9.05 0.29 7.99
CA SER A 35 8.81 1.63 7.48
C SER A 35 7.74 1.60 6.39
N ILE A 36 7.11 2.75 6.11
CA ILE A 36 6.13 2.89 5.04
C ILE A 36 6.72 2.45 3.68
N ALA A 37 8.02 2.65 3.46
CA ALA A 37 8.69 2.23 2.23
C ALA A 37 8.74 0.70 2.03
N ASN A 38 8.47 -0.07 3.09
CA ASN A 38 8.38 -1.52 3.01
C ASN A 38 7.01 -2.03 2.55
N LEU A 39 5.99 -1.17 2.52
CA LEU A 39 4.62 -1.58 2.25
C LEU A 39 4.24 -1.32 0.79
N ASP A 40 3.26 -2.09 0.33
CA ASP A 40 2.61 -1.86 -0.95
C ASP A 40 2.02 -0.44 -1.01
N GLY A 41 2.40 0.32 -2.02
CA GLY A 41 1.94 1.71 -2.18
C GLY A 41 0.49 1.84 -2.68
N VAL A 42 -0.14 0.73 -3.11
CA VAL A 42 -1.47 0.70 -3.74
C VAL A 42 -2.49 0.02 -2.83
N PHE A 43 -2.13 -1.11 -2.21
CA PHE A 43 -3.03 -1.85 -1.32
C PHE A 43 -2.37 -2.26 0.01
N PRO A 44 -1.87 -1.31 0.83
CA PRO A 44 -1.22 -1.62 2.10
C PRO A 44 -2.16 -2.23 3.14
N GLN A 45 -3.47 -1.96 3.06
CA GLN A 45 -4.49 -2.54 3.94
C GLN A 45 -4.64 -4.06 3.83
N LEU A 46 -4.00 -4.71 2.85
CA LEU A 46 -4.01 -6.16 2.67
C LEU A 46 -2.81 -6.85 3.34
N ILE A 47 -1.99 -6.09 4.09
CA ILE A 47 -0.79 -6.59 4.76
C ILE A 47 -1.09 -6.83 6.24
N SER A 48 -0.70 -8.01 6.73
CA SER A 48 -0.65 -8.32 8.16
C SER A 48 0.76 -8.81 8.53
N ILE A 49 1.39 -8.19 9.53
CA ILE A 49 2.71 -8.56 10.04
C ILE A 49 2.59 -8.91 11.53
N GLY A 50 3.08 -10.07 11.93
CA GLY A 50 3.12 -10.52 13.32
C GLY A 50 4.04 -9.68 14.21
N LYS A 51 4.24 -10.14 15.43
CA LYS A 51 5.02 -9.46 16.48
C LYS A 51 6.53 -9.68 16.31
N ASN A 52 7.31 -8.72 16.78
CA ASN A 52 8.78 -8.81 16.86
C ASN A 52 9.48 -9.13 15.53
N CYS A 53 8.95 -8.64 14.42
CA CYS A 53 9.59 -8.81 13.11
C CYS A 53 10.63 -7.71 12.84
N ARG A 54 11.57 -7.97 11.93
CA ARG A 54 12.49 -6.95 11.41
C ARG A 54 12.42 -6.90 9.90
N ILE A 55 11.78 -5.86 9.38
CA ILE A 55 11.76 -5.58 7.95
C ILE A 55 12.88 -4.58 7.65
N THR A 56 13.84 -4.99 6.83
CA THR A 56 15.00 -4.15 6.52
C THR A 56 14.63 -3.04 5.50
N PRO A 57 15.37 -1.91 5.44
CA PRO A 57 14.97 -0.73 4.64
C PRO A 57 14.83 -0.92 3.12
N ARG A 58 15.16 -2.10 2.58
CA ARG A 58 15.10 -2.41 1.14
C ARG A 58 14.13 -3.54 0.79
N VAL A 59 13.45 -4.11 1.78
CA VAL A 59 12.41 -5.12 1.55
C VAL A 59 11.13 -4.41 1.15
N MET A 60 10.42 -4.92 0.14
CA MET A 60 9.09 -4.46 -0.24
C MET A 60 8.11 -5.61 -0.16
N ILE A 61 7.00 -5.40 0.56
CA ILE A 61 5.90 -6.34 0.70
C ILE A 61 4.83 -5.91 -0.30
N LEU A 62 4.67 -6.70 -1.36
CA LEU A 62 3.69 -6.44 -2.42
C LEU A 62 2.45 -7.31 -2.23
N THR A 63 1.29 -6.67 -2.31
CA THR A 63 -0.03 -7.30 -2.34
C THR A 63 -0.63 -7.24 -3.74
N HIS A 64 -0.12 -6.38 -4.62
CA HIS A 64 -0.45 -6.37 -6.05
C HIS A 64 0.64 -6.98 -6.94
N ASP A 65 0.19 -7.68 -7.97
CA ASP A 65 1.01 -8.07 -9.11
C ASP A 65 0.74 -7.09 -10.28
N ALA A 66 1.70 -6.20 -10.51
CA ALA A 66 1.67 -5.24 -11.61
C ALA A 66 1.97 -5.87 -12.97
N SER A 67 2.64 -7.02 -13.02
CA SER A 67 2.92 -7.70 -14.30
C SER A 67 1.63 -8.17 -14.97
N PHE A 68 0.64 -8.60 -14.16
CA PHE A 68 -0.68 -9.00 -14.64
C PHE A 68 -1.44 -7.86 -15.35
N PHE A 69 -1.20 -6.61 -14.95
CA PHE A 69 -1.82 -5.43 -15.54
C PHE A 69 -1.43 -5.25 -17.01
N ASN A 70 -0.16 -5.49 -17.34
CA ASN A 70 0.34 -5.33 -18.71
C ASN A 70 -0.35 -6.28 -19.71
N HIS A 71 -0.89 -7.40 -19.23
CA HIS A 71 -1.57 -8.39 -20.07
C HIS A 71 -3.10 -8.28 -20.03
N THR A 72 -3.68 -7.74 -18.96
CA THR A 72 -5.13 -7.81 -18.70
C THR A 72 -5.81 -6.47 -18.43
N GLY A 73 -5.04 -5.40 -18.25
CA GLY A 73 -5.53 -4.10 -17.80
C GLY A 73 -6.05 -4.09 -16.36
N ARG A 74 -5.76 -5.12 -15.56
CA ARG A 74 -6.18 -5.25 -14.15
C ARG A 74 -5.01 -5.71 -13.29
N TYR A 75 -4.94 -5.22 -12.05
CA TYR A 75 -4.07 -5.81 -11.04
C TYR A 75 -4.65 -7.13 -10.56
N ARG A 76 -3.79 -8.13 -10.35
CA ARG A 76 -4.11 -9.25 -9.46
C ARG A 76 -3.67 -8.86 -8.06
N VAL A 77 -4.56 -9.02 -7.08
CA VAL A 77 -4.30 -8.64 -5.69
C VAL A 77 -4.56 -9.82 -4.76
N ALA A 78 -3.74 -9.96 -3.72
CA ALA A 78 -3.90 -10.97 -2.69
C ALA A 78 -3.36 -10.47 -1.34
N PRO A 79 -3.95 -10.89 -0.21
CA PRO A 79 -3.45 -10.54 1.12
C PRO A 79 -2.11 -11.21 1.40
N VAL A 80 -1.25 -10.50 2.14
CA VAL A 80 0.04 -11.02 2.61
C VAL A 80 0.02 -11.10 4.13
N LYS A 81 0.40 -12.27 4.66
CA LYS A 81 0.48 -12.53 6.10
C LYS A 81 1.90 -12.98 6.46
N ILE A 82 2.59 -12.18 7.26
CA ILE A 82 3.89 -12.50 7.85
C ILE A 82 3.66 -12.88 9.31
N GLY A 83 4.20 -14.03 9.74
CA GLY A 83 4.08 -14.52 11.11
C GLY A 83 4.98 -13.77 12.11
N ASP A 84 4.98 -14.22 13.36
CA ASP A 84 5.82 -13.64 14.42
C ASP A 84 7.31 -13.95 14.22
N ARG A 85 8.19 -13.06 14.69
CA ARG A 85 9.65 -13.22 14.72
C ARG A 85 10.27 -13.49 13.33
N PHE A 86 9.67 -12.94 12.28
CA PHE A 86 10.25 -12.94 10.94
C PHE A 86 11.43 -11.96 10.88
N THR A 87 12.58 -12.43 10.41
CA THR A 87 13.84 -11.66 10.30
C THR A 87 14.39 -11.71 8.90
#